data_AF-A0A0H5S0D7-F1
#
_entry.id   AF-A0A0H5S0D7-F1
#
_cell.length_a   1.000
_cell.length_b   1.000
_cell.length_c   1.000
_cell.angle_alpha   90.00
_cell.angle_beta   90.00
_cell.angle_gamma   90.00
#
_symmetry.space_group_name_H-M   'P 1'
#
loop_
_entity.id
_entity.type
_entity.pdbx_description
1 polymer ?
#
loop_
_entity_poly.entity_id
_entity_poly.type
_entity_poly.pdbx_seq_one_letter_code
_entity_poly.pdbx_strand_id
1 'polypeptide(L)'
;MTRWIAVGLAVVGGLIYFDSASPDILVHATKPSGGVTVSVLVGSVLVIAAAATISWAWSVGGDADQEVVRLVWVAAAVAAGYAVTAFTVTAGVVMGGTGAGFFGGHMAATICWIAVAAGLLGYAARRPRAQRSLPIGGGMALVVAAMAKLFLFDLGTLDGMFRVAVFIVVGLALLGMGAGYARLLNQQDQVSERHPV
;
A
#
# COMPACT_ATOMS: atom_id res chain seq x y z
N MET A 1 -13.95 -17.09 18.66
CA MET A 1 -13.18 -18.29 18.25
C MET A 1 -12.70 -18.22 16.81
N THR A 2 -13.59 -18.07 15.82
CA THR A 2 -13.27 -18.11 14.37
C THR A 2 -12.20 -17.10 13.92
N ARG A 3 -12.24 -15.86 14.42
CA ARG A 3 -11.24 -14.82 14.09
C ARG A 3 -9.82 -15.20 14.52
N TRP A 4 -9.67 -15.84 15.67
CA TRP A 4 -8.37 -16.24 16.21
C TRP A 4 -7.76 -17.42 15.44
N ILE A 5 -8.60 -18.36 14.97
CA ILE A 5 -8.16 -19.46 14.10
C ILE A 5 -7.66 -18.91 12.76
N ALA A 6 -8.37 -17.94 12.17
CA ALA A 6 -7.95 -17.29 10.93
C ALA A 6 -6.61 -16.56 11.09
N VAL A 7 -6.40 -15.85 12.20
CA VAL A 7 -5.12 -15.21 12.52
C VAL A 7 -4.01 -16.26 12.68
N GLY A 8 -4.25 -17.34 13.41
CA GLY A 8 -3.27 -18.43 13.56
C GLY A 8 -2.86 -19.04 12.22
N LEU A 9 -3.82 -19.31 11.35
CA LEU A 9 -3.55 -19.82 10.00
C LEU A 9 -2.77 -18.82 9.15
N ALA A 10 -3.11 -17.52 9.23
CA ALA A 10 -2.41 -16.47 8.52
C ALA A 10 -0.97 -16.30 9.01
N VAL A 11 -0.69 -16.48 10.30
CA VAL A 11 0.67 -16.46 10.85
C VAL A 11 1.47 -17.64 10.31
N VAL A 12 0.94 -18.86 10.38
CA VAL A 12 1.63 -20.05 9.88
C VAL A 12 1.88 -19.95 8.38
N GLY A 13 0.87 -19.58 7.60
CA GLY A 13 1.01 -19.36 6.16
C GLY A 13 1.99 -18.23 5.83
N GLY A 14 1.99 -17.16 6.63
CA GLY A 14 2.92 -16.05 6.51
C GLY A 14 4.38 -16.44 6.77
N LEU A 15 4.64 -17.33 7.74
CA LEU A 15 5.97 -17.86 8.01
C LEU A 15 6.48 -18.73 6.86
N ILE A 16 5.63 -19.61 6.32
CA ILE A 16 5.96 -20.44 5.15
C ILE A 16 6.24 -19.56 3.92
N TYR A 17 5.44 -18.50 3.76
CA TYR A 17 5.66 -17.52 2.71
C TYR A 17 6.98 -16.77 2.87
N PHE A 18 7.35 -16.38 4.10
CA PHE A 18 8.62 -15.69 4.38
C PHE A 18 9.87 -16.49 4.01
N ASP A 19 9.79 -17.82 4.14
CA ASP A 19 10.86 -18.72 3.71
C ASP A 19 11.04 -18.67 2.18
N SER A 20 9.93 -18.71 1.43
CA SER A 20 9.93 -18.64 -0.04
C SER A 20 10.26 -17.24 -0.58
N ALA A 21 9.73 -16.21 0.08
CA ALA A 21 9.94 -14.80 -0.22
C ALA A 21 10.89 -14.22 0.83
N SER A 22 12.15 -14.68 0.85
CA SER A 22 13.14 -14.15 1.79
C SER A 22 13.44 -12.67 1.51
N PRO A 23 13.68 -11.81 2.52
CA PRO A 23 13.96 -10.38 2.30
C PRO A 23 15.12 -10.10 1.33
N ASP A 24 16.06 -11.04 1.20
CA ASP A 24 17.16 -11.00 0.25
C ASP A 24 16.69 -10.77 -1.20
N ILE A 25 15.58 -11.39 -1.63
CA ILE A 25 15.08 -11.28 -3.01
C ILE A 25 14.62 -9.85 -3.36
N LEU A 26 14.42 -9.01 -2.36
CA LEU A 26 14.02 -7.61 -2.52
C LEU A 26 15.22 -6.67 -2.61
N VAL A 27 16.38 -7.09 -2.12
CA VAL A 27 17.61 -6.31 -2.04
C VAL A 27 18.61 -6.75 -3.11
N HIS A 28 18.62 -8.04 -3.43
CA HIS A 28 19.52 -8.65 -4.39
C HIS A 28 18.73 -9.19 -5.57
N ALA A 29 19.10 -8.73 -6.76
CA ALA A 29 18.47 -9.14 -7.99
C ALA A 29 18.94 -10.55 -8.38
N THR A 30 18.34 -11.55 -7.75
CA THR A 30 18.55 -12.97 -8.05
C THR A 30 17.40 -13.48 -8.90
N LYS A 31 17.68 -14.44 -9.79
CA LYS A 31 16.64 -15.13 -10.57
C LYS A 31 16.20 -16.36 -9.77
N PRO A 32 15.00 -16.37 -9.16
CA PRO A 32 14.56 -17.51 -8.36
C PRO A 32 14.31 -18.72 -9.27
N SER A 33 14.35 -19.92 -8.69
CA SER A 33 13.88 -21.12 -9.39
C SER A 33 12.39 -21.00 -9.73
N GLY A 34 11.92 -21.74 -10.74
CA GLY A 34 10.52 -21.67 -11.19
C GLY A 34 9.52 -22.02 -10.07
N GLY A 35 9.83 -23.01 -9.24
CA GLY A 35 8.99 -23.39 -8.10
C GLY A 35 8.89 -22.27 -7.05
N VAL A 36 10.02 -21.66 -6.67
CA VAL A 36 10.04 -20.53 -5.72
C VAL A 36 9.27 -19.34 -6.28
N THR A 37 9.42 -19.05 -7.58
CA THR A 37 8.68 -17.99 -8.26
C THR A 37 7.17 -18.15 -8.10
N VAL A 38 6.64 -19.34 -8.39
CA VAL A 38 5.20 -19.62 -8.27
C VAL A 38 4.75 -19.51 -6.81
N SER A 39 5.53 -20.05 -5.87
CA SER A 39 5.25 -19.95 -4.43
C SER A 39 5.17 -18.50 -3.95
N VAL A 40 6.10 -17.64 -4.38
CA VAL A 40 6.11 -16.21 -4.03
C VAL A 40 4.90 -15.49 -4.62
N LEU A 41 4.58 -15.72 -5.89
CA LEU A 41 3.43 -15.05 -6.53
C LEU A 41 2.10 -15.46 -5.88
N VAL A 42 1.86 -16.77 -5.73
CA VAL A 42 0.64 -17.29 -5.11
C VAL A 42 0.56 -16.90 -3.64
N GLY A 43 1.66 -17.06 -2.89
CA GLY A 43 1.73 -16.69 -1.48
C GLY A 43 1.46 -15.21 -1.25
N SER A 44 1.96 -14.33 -2.12
CA SER A 44 1.69 -12.89 -2.03
C SER A 44 0.20 -12.58 -2.18
N VAL A 45 -0.47 -13.20 -3.16
CA VAL A 45 -1.92 -13.04 -3.36
C VAL A 45 -2.70 -13.55 -2.14
N LEU A 46 -2.32 -14.70 -1.59
CA LEU A 46 -2.95 -15.26 -0.40
C LEU A 46 -2.77 -14.38 0.83
N VAL A 47 -1.57 -13.81 1.05
CA VAL A 47 -1.30 -12.88 2.16
C VAL A 47 -2.13 -11.61 2.02
N ILE A 48 -2.24 -11.03 0.82
CA ILE A 48 -3.07 -9.85 0.57
C ILE A 48 -4.56 -10.16 0.85
N ALA A 49 -5.06 -11.30 0.37
CA ALA A 49 -6.43 -11.73 0.58
C ALA A 49 -6.72 -12.01 2.07
N ALA A 50 -5.80 -12.67 2.78
CA ALA A 50 -5.89 -12.91 4.21
C ALA A 50 -5.90 -11.59 5.00
N ALA A 51 -5.00 -10.66 4.68
CA ALA A 51 -4.94 -9.34 5.31
C ALA A 51 -6.25 -8.56 5.12
N ALA A 52 -6.82 -8.57 3.92
CA ALA A 52 -8.08 -7.90 3.61
C ALA A 52 -9.27 -8.55 4.34
N THR A 53 -9.39 -9.87 4.30
CA THR A 53 -10.52 -10.61 4.91
C THR A 53 -10.49 -10.54 6.43
N ILE A 54 -9.31 -10.66 7.06
CA ILE A 54 -9.15 -10.49 8.50
C ILE A 54 -9.55 -9.06 8.89
N SER A 55 -8.99 -8.04 8.24
CA SER A 55 -9.31 -6.63 8.55
C SER A 55 -10.80 -6.31 8.40
N TRP A 56 -11.43 -6.88 7.37
CA TRP A 56 -12.88 -6.74 7.15
C TRP A 56 -13.70 -7.45 8.23
N ALA A 57 -13.34 -8.68 8.59
CA ALA A 57 -14.05 -9.47 9.60
C ALA A 57 -14.01 -8.82 11.00
N TRP A 58 -12.93 -8.08 11.31
CA TRP A 58 -12.81 -7.30 12.54
C TRP A 58 -13.57 -5.97 12.46
N SER A 59 -13.61 -5.32 11.28
CA SER A 59 -14.35 -4.06 11.08
C SER A 59 -15.88 -4.19 11.12
N VAL A 60 -16.44 -5.30 10.63
CA VAL A 60 -17.90 -5.55 10.61
C VAL A 60 -18.42 -6.02 11.97
N GLY A 61 -17.51 -6.41 12.87
CA GLY A 61 -17.83 -7.16 14.08
C GLY A 61 -18.58 -6.42 15.19
N GLY A 62 -18.55 -5.09 15.24
CA GLY A 62 -19.19 -4.25 16.26
C GLY A 62 -18.64 -4.39 17.70
N ASP A 63 -18.22 -5.59 18.10
CA ASP A 63 -17.88 -6.01 19.46
C ASP A 63 -16.37 -5.97 19.78
N ALA A 64 -15.53 -5.60 18.81
CA ALA A 64 -14.09 -5.60 18.99
C ALA A 64 -13.58 -4.25 19.50
N ASP A 65 -12.63 -4.28 20.43
CA ASP A 65 -11.93 -3.09 20.90
C ASP A 65 -11.30 -2.33 19.72
N GLN A 66 -11.52 -1.02 19.69
CA GLN A 66 -11.06 -0.14 18.62
C GLN A 66 -9.54 -0.11 18.53
N GLU A 67 -8.81 -0.31 19.63
CA GLU A 67 -7.36 -0.46 19.61
C GLU A 67 -6.92 -1.75 18.90
N VAL A 68 -7.60 -2.87 19.18
CA VAL A 68 -7.34 -4.15 18.52
C VAL A 68 -7.65 -4.06 17.03
N VAL A 69 -8.79 -3.46 16.65
CA VAL A 69 -9.13 -3.23 15.24
C VAL A 69 -8.04 -2.40 14.56
N ARG A 70 -7.55 -1.34 15.21
CA ARG A 70 -6.46 -0.51 14.66
C ARG A 70 -5.18 -1.31 14.48
N LEU A 71 -4.78 -2.12 15.47
CA LEU A 71 -3.59 -2.98 15.38
C LEU A 71 -3.71 -4.00 14.24
N VAL A 72 -4.88 -4.61 14.07
CA VAL A 72 -5.15 -5.54 12.95
C VAL A 72 -4.98 -4.84 11.61
N TRP A 73 -5.52 -3.64 11.44
CA TRP A 73 -5.36 -2.86 10.21
C TRP A 73 -3.90 -2.47 9.94
N VAL A 74 -3.14 -2.09 10.97
CA VAL A 74 -1.70 -1.77 10.83
C VAL A 74 -0.92 -3.02 10.42
N ALA A 75 -1.13 -4.15 11.10
CA ALA A 75 -0.49 -5.41 10.76
C ALA A 75 -0.84 -5.88 9.34
N ALA A 76 -2.11 -5.77 8.95
CA ALA A 76 -2.57 -6.08 7.60
C ALA A 76 -1.93 -5.18 6.54
N ALA A 77 -1.81 -3.89 6.81
CA ALA A 77 -1.15 -2.94 5.91
C ALA A 77 0.34 -3.27 5.72
N VAL A 78 1.05 -3.66 6.79
CA VAL A 78 2.46 -4.08 6.72
C VAL A 78 2.61 -5.39 5.95
N ALA A 79 1.75 -6.39 6.20
CA ALA A 79 1.79 -7.68 5.53
C ALA A 79 1.45 -7.55 4.03
N ALA A 80 0.38 -6.83 3.69
CA ALA A 80 0.07 -6.50 2.30
C ALA A 80 1.18 -5.64 1.67
N GLY A 81 1.76 -4.74 2.46
CA GLY A 81 3.03 -4.02 2.28
C GLY A 81 4.06 -4.83 1.53
N TYR A 82 4.53 -5.80 2.29
CA TYR A 82 5.54 -6.74 1.91
C TYR A 82 5.13 -7.58 0.70
N ALA A 83 3.93 -8.16 0.74
CA ALA A 83 3.43 -9.08 -0.28
C ALA A 83 3.31 -8.43 -1.67
N VAL A 84 2.81 -7.18 -1.75
CA VAL A 84 2.72 -6.44 -3.01
C VAL A 84 4.11 -6.19 -3.59
N THR A 85 5.08 -5.80 -2.76
CA THR A 85 6.46 -5.56 -3.21
C THR A 85 7.12 -6.84 -3.67
N ALA A 86 7.02 -7.93 -2.91
CA ALA A 86 7.54 -9.23 -3.32
C ALA A 86 6.91 -9.73 -4.62
N PHE A 87 5.59 -9.64 -4.76
CA PHE A 87 4.88 -10.01 -5.99
C PHE A 87 5.40 -9.23 -7.21
N THR A 88 5.44 -7.91 -7.11
CA THR A 88 5.80 -7.03 -8.23
C THR A 88 7.28 -7.16 -8.61
N VAL A 89 8.18 -7.29 -7.63
CA VAL A 89 9.61 -7.56 -7.87
C VAL A 89 9.81 -8.91 -8.53
N THR A 90 9.22 -9.98 -8.01
CA THR A 90 9.34 -11.32 -8.58
C THR A 90 8.75 -11.37 -10.00
N ALA A 91 7.55 -10.81 -10.21
CA ALA A 91 6.95 -10.74 -11.54
C ALA A 91 7.81 -9.91 -12.50
N GLY A 92 8.34 -8.78 -12.03
CA GLY A 92 9.26 -7.93 -12.78
C GLY A 92 10.50 -8.68 -13.23
N VAL A 93 11.17 -9.40 -12.33
CA VAL A 93 12.37 -10.21 -12.65
C VAL A 93 12.06 -11.32 -13.66
N VAL A 94 10.89 -11.95 -13.57
CA VAL A 94 10.47 -12.99 -14.53
C VAL A 94 10.24 -12.41 -15.93
N MET A 95 9.63 -11.23 -16.03
CA MET A 95 9.29 -10.60 -17.31
C MET A 95 10.47 -9.85 -17.95
N GLY A 96 11.29 -9.18 -17.13
CA GLY A 96 12.31 -8.22 -17.57
C GLY A 96 13.73 -8.50 -17.08
N GLY A 97 13.97 -9.66 -16.46
CA GLY A 97 15.27 -10.06 -15.93
C GLY A 97 15.68 -9.31 -14.65
N THR A 98 16.85 -9.66 -14.12
CA THR A 98 17.39 -9.12 -12.86
C THR A 98 17.85 -7.66 -12.96
N GLY A 99 17.96 -7.10 -14.16
CA GLY A 99 18.21 -5.66 -14.37
C GLY A 99 16.92 -4.87 -14.37
N ALA A 100 16.44 -4.51 -15.56
CA ALA A 100 15.25 -3.67 -15.74
C ALA A 100 13.98 -4.24 -15.06
N GLY A 101 13.81 -5.56 -15.05
CA GLY A 101 12.68 -6.22 -14.40
C GLY A 101 12.64 -6.05 -12.87
N PHE A 102 13.79 -6.16 -12.20
CA PHE A 102 13.90 -5.93 -10.75
C PHE A 102 13.53 -4.50 -10.37
N PHE A 103 14.10 -3.52 -11.07
CA PHE A 103 13.81 -2.11 -10.84
C PHE A 103 12.36 -1.74 -11.22
N GLY A 104 11.88 -2.27 -12.34
CA GLY A 104 10.49 -2.10 -12.79
C GLY A 104 9.48 -2.66 -11.79
N GLY A 105 9.80 -3.79 -11.15
CA GLY A 105 8.99 -4.37 -10.09
C GLY A 105 8.88 -3.47 -8.85
N HIS A 106 10.01 -2.95 -8.35
CA HIS A 106 10.00 -1.98 -7.23
C HIS A 106 9.25 -0.69 -7.56
N MET A 107 9.40 -0.20 -8.79
CA MET A 107 8.66 0.96 -9.28
C MET A 107 7.15 0.68 -9.32
N ALA A 108 6.74 -0.47 -9.85
CA ALA A 108 5.34 -0.88 -9.89
C ALA A 108 4.75 -1.02 -8.48
N ALA A 109 5.51 -1.58 -7.53
CA ALA A 109 5.13 -1.63 -6.12
C ALA A 109 4.82 -0.22 -5.59
N THR A 110 5.73 0.72 -5.82
CA THR A 110 5.62 2.10 -5.34
C THR A 110 4.39 2.80 -5.92
N ILE A 111 4.15 2.65 -7.22
CA ILE A 111 2.95 3.20 -7.88
C ILE A 111 1.68 2.59 -7.27
N CYS A 112 1.66 1.28 -7.03
CA CYS A 112 0.54 0.60 -6.38
C CYS A 112 0.25 1.19 -4.99
N TRP A 113 1.28 1.37 -4.16
CA TRP A 113 1.16 1.99 -2.84
C TRP A 113 0.60 3.41 -2.88
N ILE A 114 1.09 4.23 -3.80
CA ILE A 114 0.63 5.61 -3.98
C ILE A 114 -0.84 5.64 -4.44
N ALA A 115 -1.22 4.76 -5.37
CA ALA A 115 -2.59 4.65 -5.85
C ALA A 115 -3.55 4.22 -4.72
N VAL A 116 -3.16 3.25 -3.89
CA VAL A 116 -3.94 2.82 -2.72
C VAL A 116 -4.07 3.96 -1.71
N ALA A 117 -2.97 4.64 -1.39
CA ALA A 117 -2.98 5.77 -0.46
C ALA A 117 -3.86 6.93 -0.95
N ALA A 118 -3.74 7.30 -2.23
CA ALA A 118 -4.57 8.33 -2.86
C ALA A 118 -6.05 7.93 -2.88
N GLY A 119 -6.35 6.67 -3.17
CA GLY A 119 -7.71 6.12 -3.12
C GLY A 119 -8.32 6.18 -1.72
N LEU A 120 -7.55 5.80 -0.68
CA LEU A 120 -7.97 5.89 0.72
C LEU A 120 -8.21 7.34 1.16
N LEU A 121 -7.33 8.27 0.78
CA LEU A 121 -7.52 9.69 1.06
C LEU A 121 -8.75 10.26 0.35
N GLY A 122 -8.96 9.90 -0.92
CA GLY A 122 -10.14 10.27 -1.68
C GLY A 122 -11.43 9.70 -1.08
N TYR A 123 -11.39 8.47 -0.57
CA TYR A 123 -12.51 7.85 0.12
C TYR A 123 -12.81 8.53 1.46
N ALA A 124 -11.77 8.80 2.27
CA ALA A 124 -11.90 9.50 3.54
C ALA A 124 -12.43 10.93 3.37
N ALA A 125 -12.02 11.63 2.29
CA ALA A 125 -12.49 12.97 1.97
C ALA A 125 -13.99 13.04 1.62
N ARG A 126 -14.61 11.92 1.23
CA ARG A 126 -16.05 11.81 0.92
C ARG A 126 -16.92 11.49 2.14
N ARG A 127 -16.33 11.30 3.34
CA ARG A 127 -17.07 10.97 4.57
C ARG A 127 -17.46 12.23 5.38
N PRO A 128 -18.65 12.25 6.03
CA PRO A 128 -19.13 13.40 6.80
C PRO A 128 -18.23 13.81 7.97
N ARG A 129 -18.23 15.12 8.28
CA ARG A 129 -17.27 15.86 9.11
C ARG A 129 -17.14 15.41 10.59
N ALA A 130 -18.04 14.57 11.09
CA ALA A 130 -18.10 14.20 12.51
C ALA A 130 -17.03 13.18 12.98
N GLN A 131 -16.22 12.60 12.08
CA GLN A 131 -15.19 11.58 12.39
C GLN A 131 -13.77 11.99 11.91
N ARG A 132 -13.53 13.30 11.71
CA ARG A 132 -12.46 13.83 10.84
C ARG A 132 -11.05 13.96 11.45
N SER A 133 -10.81 13.57 12.71
CA SER A 133 -9.52 13.84 13.39
C SER A 133 -8.42 12.78 13.21
N LEU A 134 -8.75 11.55 12.80
CA LEU A 134 -7.81 10.42 12.74
C LEU A 134 -7.16 10.10 11.36
N PRO A 135 -7.77 10.32 10.18
CA PRO A 135 -7.22 9.82 8.91
C PRO A 135 -6.15 10.70 8.24
N ILE A 136 -6.05 11.98 8.62
CA ILE A 136 -5.24 12.99 7.91
C ILE A 136 -3.73 12.82 8.22
N GLY A 137 -3.38 12.43 9.46
CA GLY A 137 -1.99 12.20 9.86
C GLY A 137 -1.37 10.95 9.24
N GLY A 138 -2.18 9.89 9.06
CA GLY A 138 -1.72 8.64 8.44
C GLY A 138 -1.36 8.80 6.97
N GLY A 139 -2.14 9.59 6.22
CA GLY A 139 -1.85 9.91 4.82
C GLY A 139 -0.58 10.73 4.64
N MET A 140 -0.33 11.73 5.51
CA MET A 140 0.89 12.54 5.44
C MET A 140 2.16 11.75 5.79
N ALA A 141 2.12 10.91 6.82
CA ALA A 141 3.26 10.06 7.16
C ALA A 141 3.59 9.08 6.01
N LEU A 142 2.58 8.53 5.35
CA LEU A 142 2.76 7.66 4.19
C LEU A 142 3.33 8.40 2.97
N VAL A 143 2.90 9.65 2.74
CA VAL A 143 3.42 10.51 1.66
C VAL A 143 4.88 10.89 1.92
N VAL A 144 5.24 11.25 3.15
CA VAL A 144 6.62 11.56 3.53
C VAL A 144 7.51 10.32 3.40
N ALA A 145 7.03 9.15 3.85
CA ALA A 145 7.74 7.89 3.68
C ALA A 145 7.91 7.49 2.20
N ALA A 146 6.88 7.69 1.38
CA ALA A 146 6.94 7.45 -0.06
C ALA A 146 7.92 8.42 -0.76
N MET A 147 7.93 9.71 -0.38
CA MET A 147 8.87 10.70 -0.90
C MET A 147 10.31 10.40 -0.50
N ALA A 148 10.56 10.04 0.76
CA ALA A 148 11.88 9.67 1.24
C ALA A 148 12.42 8.44 0.49
N LYS A 149 11.56 7.43 0.27
CA LYS A 149 11.92 6.24 -0.50
C LYS A 149 12.16 6.56 -1.96
N LEU A 150 11.37 7.46 -2.56
CA LEU A 150 11.59 7.94 -3.92
C LEU A 150 13.00 8.55 -4.05
N PHE A 151 13.37 9.47 -3.14
CA PHE A 151 14.66 10.15 -3.17
C PHE A 151 15.86 9.19 -3.01
N LEU A 152 15.73 8.20 -2.12
CA LEU A 152 16.74 7.14 -1.91
C LEU A 152 16.89 6.24 -3.14
N PHE A 153 15.79 5.93 -3.84
CA PHE A 153 15.80 5.12 -5.06
C PHE A 153 16.26 5.92 -6.29
N ASP A 154 15.97 7.23 -6.32
CA ASP A 154 16.35 8.19 -7.35
C ASP A 154 17.87 8.46 -7.36
N LEU A 155 18.52 8.39 -6.20
CA LEU A 155 19.97 8.65 -6.03
C LEU A 155 20.87 7.43 -6.29
N GLY A 156 20.35 6.19 -6.20
CA GLY A 156 21.20 5.00 -6.16
C GLY A 156 21.25 4.14 -7.44
N THR A 157 20.19 4.10 -8.27
CA THR A 157 19.99 2.88 -9.10
C THR A 157 19.18 2.99 -10.40
N LEU A 158 18.44 4.07 -10.70
CA LEU A 158 17.52 4.10 -11.86
C LEU A 158 18.07 4.88 -13.06
N ASP A 159 17.99 4.26 -14.25
CA ASP A 159 18.23 4.89 -15.55
C ASP A 159 17.17 5.98 -15.84
N GLY A 160 17.56 7.08 -16.49
CA GLY A 160 16.86 8.38 -16.43
C GLY A 160 15.38 8.40 -16.86
N MET A 161 14.94 7.43 -17.66
CA MET A 161 13.57 7.34 -18.18
C MET A 161 12.53 6.93 -17.12
N PHE A 162 12.91 6.04 -16.19
CA PHE A 162 12.02 5.58 -15.13
C PHE A 162 11.72 6.68 -14.12
N ARG A 163 12.72 7.54 -13.85
CA ARG A 163 12.56 8.73 -13.02
C ARG A 163 11.48 9.66 -13.58
N VAL A 164 11.54 9.94 -14.89
CA VAL A 164 10.54 10.80 -15.57
C VAL A 164 9.13 10.23 -15.43
N ALA A 165 8.93 8.94 -15.66
CA ALA A 165 7.62 8.31 -15.55
C ALA A 165 7.07 8.36 -14.11
N VAL A 166 7.91 8.11 -13.09
CA VAL A 166 7.51 8.24 -11.69
C VAL A 166 7.12 9.68 -11.36
N PHE A 167 7.93 10.67 -11.75
CA PHE A 167 7.63 12.08 -11.48
C PHE A 167 6.31 12.53 -12.10
N ILE A 168 5.98 12.05 -13.30
CA ILE A 168 4.68 12.36 -13.94
C ILE A 168 3.54 11.72 -13.15
N VAL A 169 3.61 10.42 -12.85
CA VAL A 169 2.54 9.71 -12.14
C VAL A 169 2.31 10.32 -10.76
N VAL A 170 3.39 10.54 -10.00
CA VAL A 170 3.33 11.13 -8.66
C VAL A 170 2.88 12.59 -8.71
N GLY A 171 3.44 13.38 -9.63
CA GLY A 171 3.07 14.79 -9.81
C GLY A 171 1.58 14.96 -10.15
N LEU A 172 1.06 14.13 -11.07
CA LEU A 172 -0.37 14.15 -11.42
C LEU A 172 -1.25 13.70 -10.24
N ALA A 173 -0.84 12.69 -9.47
CA ALA A 173 -1.56 12.26 -8.28
C ALA A 173 -1.63 13.38 -7.22
N LEU A 174 -0.51 14.07 -6.96
CA LEU A 174 -0.44 15.21 -6.04
C LEU A 174 -1.30 16.38 -6.53
N LEU A 175 -1.24 16.72 -7.83
CA LEU A 175 -2.08 17.76 -8.43
C LEU A 175 -3.57 17.42 -8.30
N GLY A 176 -3.96 16.17 -8.56
CA GLY A 176 -5.34 15.71 -8.39
C GLY A 176 -5.83 15.83 -6.95
N MET A 177 -5.00 15.43 -5.99
CA MET A 177 -5.33 15.55 -4.56
C MET A 177 -5.41 17.01 -4.11
N GLY A 178 -4.47 17.86 -4.51
CA GLY A 178 -4.48 19.30 -4.19
C GLY A 178 -5.70 20.02 -4.78
N ALA A 179 -6.02 19.74 -6.04
CA ALA A 179 -7.20 20.30 -6.70
C ALA A 179 -8.52 19.77 -6.08
N GLY A 180 -8.57 18.50 -5.69
CA GLY A 180 -9.71 17.92 -5.00
C GLY A 180 -9.95 18.54 -3.62
N TYR A 181 -8.88 18.79 -2.86
CA TYR A 181 -8.97 19.41 -1.54
C TYR A 181 -9.42 20.87 -1.61
N ALA A 182 -8.89 21.64 -2.58
CA ALA A 182 -9.32 23.03 -2.81
C ALA A 182 -10.80 23.14 -3.18
N ARG A 183 -11.31 22.21 -3.99
CA ARG A 183 -12.74 22.15 -4.35
C ARG A 183 -13.63 21.82 -3.16
N LEU A 184 -13.20 20.91 -2.28
CA LEU A 184 -13.94 20.54 -1.08
C LEU A 184 -13.98 21.69 -0.06
N LEU A 185 -12.92 22.49 0.05
CA LEU A 185 -12.91 23.72 0.86
C LEU A 185 -13.89 24.76 0.28
N ASN A 186 -13.80 25.06 -1.01
CA ASN A 186 -14.71 26.01 -1.67
C ASN A 186 -16.19 25.62 -1.54
N GLN A 187 -16.52 24.32 -1.59
CA GLN A 187 -17.90 23.85 -1.39
C GLN A 187 -18.37 24.02 0.06
N GLN A 188 -17.47 23.92 1.04
CA GLN A 188 -17.80 24.09 2.46
C GLN A 188 -18.00 25.57 2.82
N ASP A 189 -17.24 26.47 2.21
CA ASP A 189 -17.39 27.92 2.37
C ASP A 189 -18.73 28.40 1.78
N GLN A 190 -19.07 27.95 0.57
CA GLN A 190 -20.34 28.27 -0.09
C GLN A 190 -21.60 27.81 0.69
N VAL A 191 -21.51 26.67 1.38
CA VAL A 191 -22.62 26.14 2.20
C VAL A 191 -22.75 26.93 3.51
N SER A 192 -21.64 27.41 4.07
CA SER A 192 -21.63 28.23 5.29
C SER A 192 -22.18 29.64 5.04
N GLU A 193 -21.94 30.22 3.86
CA GLU A 193 -22.50 31.54 3.49
C GLU A 193 -24.01 31.50 3.18
N ARG A 194 -24.58 30.35 2.78
CA ARG A 194 -26.02 30.20 2.48
C ARG A 194 -26.91 29.99 3.71
N HIS A 195 -26.33 29.72 4.88
CA HIS A 195 -27.03 29.69 6.16
C HIS A 195 -26.40 30.71 7.13
N PRO A 196 -26.67 32.01 6.94
CA PRO A 196 -26.43 32.98 8.01
C PRO A 196 -27.41 32.67 9.14
N VAL A 197 -26.86 32.40 10.33
CA VAL A 197 -27.61 32.36 11.59
C VAL A 197 -28.26 33.71 11.90
#